data_AF-A0AAU0QH29-F1
#
_entry.id   AF-A0AAU0QH29-F1
#
_cell.length_a   1.000
_cell.length_b   1.000
_cell.length_c   1.000
_cell.angle_alpha   90.00
_cell.angle_beta   90.00
_cell.angle_gamma   90.00
#
_symmetry.space_group_name_H-M   'P 1'
#
loop_
_entity.id
_entity.type
_entity.pdbx_description
1 polymer ?
#
loop_
_entity_poly.entity_id
_entity_poly.type
_entity_poly.pdbx_seq_one_letter_code
_entity_poly.pdbx_strand_id
1 'polypeptide(L)'
;MIYSFEISQTFIRPTTSDEPFDVFLDRVMNEADKIDLELDYGADLHALRATWHITVEEESHLEALISATSGLRTALHAAYCATPHWVTREELESVHPVNNNELTSA
;
A
#
# COMPACT_ATOMS: atom_id res chain seq x y z
N MET A 1 -16.36 -12.39 3.69
CA MET A 1 -16.84 -11.03 4.01
C MET A 1 -15.84 -10.05 3.44
N ILE A 2 -16.31 -8.93 2.88
CA ILE A 2 -15.40 -7.94 2.29
C ILE A 2 -14.97 -6.96 3.38
N TYR A 3 -13.66 -6.72 3.46
CA TYR A 3 -13.05 -5.75 4.36
C TYR A 3 -12.14 -4.82 3.57
N SER A 4 -12.13 -3.54 3.96
CA SER A 4 -11.25 -2.54 3.36
C SER A 4 -10.38 -1.88 4.43
N PHE A 5 -9.12 -1.62 4.09
CA PHE A 5 -8.13 -1.03 4.97
C PHE A 5 -7.41 0.13 4.30
N GLU A 6 -7.13 1.16 5.08
CA GLU A 6 -6.24 2.26 4.75
C GLU A 6 -4.93 2.10 5.49
N ILE A 7 -3.82 2.07 4.75
CA ILE A 7 -2.47 1.92 5.30
C ILE A 7 -1.60 3.06 4.80
N SER A 8 -1.12 3.92 5.71
CA SER A 8 -0.22 5.02 5.35
C SER A 8 1.24 4.65 5.60
N GLN A 9 2.10 4.93 4.62
CA GLN A 9 3.54 4.72 4.69
C GLN A 9 4.31 5.90 4.09
N THR A 10 5.43 6.24 4.73
CA THR A 10 6.39 7.22 4.22
C THR A 10 7.64 6.50 3.72
N PHE A 11 8.21 7.00 2.63
CA PHE A 11 9.34 6.40 1.94
C PHE A 11 10.57 7.29 2.01
N ILE A 12 11.74 6.67 1.92
CA ILE A 12 13.02 7.37 1.86
C ILE A 12 13.46 7.39 0.40
N ARG A 13 13.76 8.59 -0.11
CA ARG A 13 14.32 8.73 -1.46
C ARG A 13 15.67 7.98 -1.52
N PRO A 14 15.86 7.10 -2.51
CA PRO A 14 17.14 6.47 -2.74
C PRO A 14 18.21 7.51 -3.06
N THR A 15 19.40 7.35 -2.48
CA THR A 15 20.56 8.21 -2.79
C THR A 15 21.25 7.83 -4.10
N THR A 16 20.98 6.62 -4.60
CA THR A 16 21.67 6.00 -5.74
C THR A 16 20.79 5.77 -6.96
N SER A 17 19.50 6.12 -6.88
CA SER A 17 18.55 5.95 -7.97
C SER A 17 17.91 7.28 -8.31
N ASP A 18 17.88 7.61 -9.61
CA ASP A 18 17.13 8.74 -10.15
C ASP A 18 15.67 8.37 -10.46
N GLU A 19 15.23 7.14 -10.10
CA GLU A 19 13.87 6.71 -10.36
C GLU A 19 12.87 7.58 -9.60
N PRO A 20 11.88 8.17 -10.29
CA PRO A 20 10.80 8.92 -9.66
C PRO A 20 9.95 8.08 -8.72
N PHE A 21 9.39 8.71 -7.68
CA PHE A 21 8.60 8.01 -6.66
C PHE A 21 7.31 7.41 -7.23
N ASP A 22 6.62 8.13 -8.11
CA ASP A 22 5.43 7.67 -8.84
C ASP A 22 5.71 6.42 -9.68
N VAL A 23 6.86 6.36 -10.35
CA VAL A 23 7.27 5.15 -11.10
C VAL A 23 7.44 3.95 -10.17
N PHE A 24 7.97 4.15 -8.95
CA PHE A 24 8.02 3.09 -7.95
C PHE A 24 6.61 2.66 -7.51
N LEU A 25 5.69 3.60 -7.25
CA LEU A 25 4.31 3.30 -6.86
C LEU A 25 3.57 2.51 -7.96
N ASP A 26 3.76 2.88 -9.23
CA ASP A 26 3.18 2.16 -10.37
C ASP A 26 3.70 0.72 -10.45
N ARG A 27 4.95 0.46 -10.06
CA ARG A 27 5.47 -0.91 -9.96
C ARG A 27 4.81 -1.67 -8.82
N VAL A 28 4.60 -1.05 -7.67
CA VAL A 28 3.88 -1.69 -6.55
C VAL A 28 2.49 -2.13 -7.01
N MET A 29 1.78 -1.28 -7.77
CA MET A 29 0.48 -1.64 -8.35
C MET A 29 0.58 -2.81 -9.33
N ASN A 30 1.58 -2.81 -10.22
CA ASN A 30 1.79 -3.91 -11.14
C ASN A 30 2.11 -5.23 -10.42
N GLU A 31 2.84 -5.20 -9.31
CA GLU A 31 3.12 -6.40 -8.52
C GLU A 31 1.90 -6.85 -7.69
N ALA A 32 1.08 -5.92 -7.22
CA ALA A 32 -0.18 -6.22 -6.54
C ALA A 32 -1.19 -6.93 -7.48
N ASP A 33 -1.32 -6.45 -8.72
CA ASP A 33 -2.19 -7.06 -9.74
C ASP A 33 -1.77 -8.52 -10.05
N LYS A 34 -0.46 -8.81 -10.10
CA LYS A 34 0.04 -10.18 -10.31
C LYS A 34 -0.32 -11.17 -9.21
N ILE A 35 -0.60 -10.69 -8.00
CA ILE A 35 -1.03 -11.52 -6.87
C ILE A 35 -2.53 -11.39 -6.59
N ASP A 36 -3.29 -10.79 -7.51
CA ASP A 36 -4.75 -10.57 -7.40
C ASP A 36 -5.14 -9.78 -6.14
N LEU A 37 -4.28 -8.84 -5.71
CA LEU A 37 -4.56 -7.95 -4.59
C LEU A 37 -5.25 -6.69 -5.10
N GLU A 38 -6.52 -6.50 -4.73
CA GLU A 38 -7.25 -5.26 -4.99
C GLU A 38 -6.66 -4.12 -4.14
N LEU A 39 -5.81 -3.33 -4.79
CA LEU A 39 -5.03 -2.25 -4.21
C LEU A 39 -5.28 -0.97 -5.01
N ASP A 40 -5.48 0.14 -4.31
CA ASP A 40 -5.44 1.50 -4.84
C ASP A 40 -4.57 2.37 -3.94
N TYR A 41 -4.17 3.56 -4.40
CA TYR A 41 -3.37 4.47 -3.58
C TYR A 41 -3.63 5.95 -3.85
N GLY A 42 -3.56 6.74 -2.78
CA GLY A 42 -3.30 8.19 -2.83
C GLY A 42 -1.84 8.47 -2.46
N ALA A 43 -1.20 9.45 -3.11
CA ALA A 43 0.19 9.80 -2.79
C ALA A 43 0.44 11.30 -2.70
N ASP A 44 1.31 11.69 -1.76
CA ASP A 44 1.97 12.98 -1.70
C ASP A 44 3.44 12.79 -2.17
N LEU A 45 3.71 13.22 -3.41
CA LEU A 45 5.03 13.06 -4.03
C LEU A 45 6.10 13.97 -3.40
N HIS A 46 5.71 15.06 -2.74
CA HIS A 46 6.64 15.94 -2.05
C HIS A 46 7.04 15.37 -0.70
N ALA A 47 6.08 14.84 0.04
CA ALA A 47 6.31 14.19 1.33
C ALA A 47 6.82 12.74 1.20
N LEU A 48 6.84 12.18 -0.01
CA LEU A 48 7.15 10.76 -0.29
C LEU A 48 6.27 9.82 0.53
N ARG A 49 4.97 10.12 0.58
CA ARG A 49 3.99 9.41 1.38
C ARG A 49 2.95 8.77 0.47
N ALA A 50 2.63 7.50 0.72
CA ALA A 50 1.54 6.80 0.07
C ALA A 50 0.53 6.32 1.11
N THR A 51 -0.75 6.46 0.77
CA THR A 51 -1.89 5.89 1.51
C THR A 51 -2.48 4.81 0.63
N TRP A 52 -2.35 3.57 1.05
CA TRP A 52 -2.83 2.39 0.34
C TRP A 52 -4.26 2.08 0.79
N HIS A 53 -5.15 1.88 -0.17
CA HIS A 53 -6.51 1.38 0.04
C HIS A 53 -6.55 -0.06 -0.45
N ILE A 54 -6.81 -1.00 0.47
CA ILE A 54 -6.76 -2.44 0.17
C ILE A 54 -8.11 -3.05 0.47
N THR A 55 -8.67 -3.79 -0.48
CA THR A 55 -9.90 -4.56 -0.29
C THR A 55 -9.56 -6.05 -0.35
N VAL A 56 -10.07 -6.82 0.62
CA VAL A 56 -9.88 -8.27 0.69
C VAL A 56 -11.17 -8.98 1.09
N GLU A 57 -11.33 -10.22 0.64
CA GLU A 57 -12.43 -11.08 1.06
C GLU A 57 -11.92 -12.18 1.99
N GLU A 58 -12.35 -12.17 3.25
CA GLU A 58 -11.93 -13.14 4.27
C GLU A 58 -13.07 -13.53 5.22
N GLU A 59 -12.88 -14.59 6.01
CA GLU A 59 -13.88 -15.08 6.96
C GLU A 59 -13.96 -14.21 8.23
N SER A 60 -12.85 -13.58 8.62
CA SER A 60 -12.77 -12.74 9.81
C SER A 60 -11.97 -11.46 9.57
N HIS A 61 -12.21 -10.45 10.43
CA HIS A 61 -11.48 -9.18 10.36
C HIS A 61 -9.97 -9.34 10.61
N LEU A 62 -9.57 -10.28 11.47
CA LEU A 62 -8.16 -10.54 11.75
C LEU A 62 -7.46 -11.17 10.54
N GLU A 63 -8.09 -12.16 9.90
CA GLU A 63 -7.58 -12.74 8.66
C GLU A 63 -7.52 -11.69 7.55
N ALA A 64 -8.54 -10.85 7.42
CA ALA A 64 -8.55 -9.73 6.48
C ALA A 64 -7.37 -8.78 6.68
N LEU A 65 -7.07 -8.39 7.93
CA LEU A 65 -5.93 -7.54 8.23
C LEU A 65 -4.60 -8.23 7.90
N ILE A 66 -4.47 -9.53 8.18
CA ILE A 66 -3.28 -10.32 7.85
C ILE A 66 -3.12 -10.40 6.33
N SER A 67 -4.17 -10.72 5.59
CA SER A 67 -4.16 -10.81 4.13
C SER A 67 -3.83 -9.47 3.49
N ALA A 68 -4.47 -8.37 3.92
CA ALA A 68 -4.19 -7.04 3.39
C ALA A 68 -2.73 -6.60 3.64
N THR A 69 -2.24 -6.74 4.88
CA THR A 69 -0.88 -6.31 5.22
C THR A 69 0.21 -7.21 4.62
N SER A 70 -0.03 -8.51 4.51
CA SER A 70 0.90 -9.45 3.87
C SER A 70 0.93 -9.29 2.35
N GLY A 71 -0.23 -9.07 1.73
CA GLY A 71 -0.34 -8.74 0.30
C GLY A 71 0.43 -7.47 -0.03
N LEU A 72 0.17 -6.38 0.70
CA LEU A 72 0.91 -5.12 0.50
C LEU A 72 2.42 -5.31 0.68
N ARG A 73 2.85 -6.01 1.73
CA ARG A 73 4.28 -6.28 1.95
C ARG A 73 4.90 -7.07 0.80
N THR A 74 4.14 -8.02 0.24
CA THR A 74 4.60 -8.85 -0.88
C THR A 74 4.77 -8.01 -2.14
N ALA A 75 3.78 -7.17 -2.47
CA ALA A 75 3.84 -6.25 -3.61
C ALA A 75 5.00 -5.24 -3.47
N LEU A 76 5.14 -4.62 -2.30
CA LEU A 76 6.26 -3.70 -2.00
C LEU A 76 7.63 -4.40 -2.13
N HIS A 77 7.74 -5.63 -1.61
CA HIS A 77 8.99 -6.38 -1.68
C HIS A 77 9.35 -6.77 -3.11
N ALA A 78 8.36 -7.20 -3.91
CA ALA A 78 8.56 -7.53 -5.32
C ALA A 78 8.98 -6.29 -6.13
N ALA A 79 8.32 -5.15 -5.90
CA ALA A 79 8.68 -3.89 -6.52
C ALA A 79 10.11 -3.48 -6.15
N TYR A 80 10.47 -3.57 -4.86
CA TYR A 80 11.84 -3.32 -4.39
C TYR A 80 12.88 -4.26 -5.03
N CYS A 81 12.57 -5.54 -5.24
CA CYS A 81 13.47 -6.46 -5.91
C CYS A 81 13.73 -6.07 -7.39
N ALA A 82 12.72 -5.50 -8.06
CA ALA A 82 12.85 -5.00 -9.43
C ALA A 82 13.53 -3.61 -9.50
N THR A 83 13.31 -2.78 -8.48
CA THR A 83 13.91 -1.45 -8.31
C THR A 83 14.53 -1.36 -6.92
N PRO A 84 15.74 -1.92 -6.75
CA PRO A 84 16.44 -1.75 -5.50
C PRO A 84 16.56 -0.25 -5.21
N HIS A 85 16.64 0.11 -3.94
CA HIS A 85 16.87 1.46 -3.39
C HIS A 85 15.64 2.21 -2.83
N TRP A 86 14.40 1.98 -3.27
CA TRP A 86 13.22 2.60 -2.62
C TRP A 86 12.82 1.85 -1.35
N VAL A 87 12.97 2.46 -0.18
CA VAL A 87 12.72 1.78 1.11
C VAL A 87 11.63 2.51 1.89
N THR A 88 10.67 1.77 2.45
CA THR A 88 9.77 2.30 3.47
C THR A 88 10.58 2.75 4.67
N ARG A 89 10.31 3.94 5.18
CA ARG A 89 10.77 4.33 6.52
C ARG A 89 10.20 3.30 7.50
N GLU A 90 10.98 2.84 8.48
CA GLU A 90 10.59 1.74 9.42
C GLU A 90 9.33 2.04 10.26
N GLU A 91 8.70 3.19 10.06
CA GLU A 91 7.53 3.68 10.77
C GLU A 91 6.28 3.43 9.90
N LEU A 92 5.62 2.30 10.12
CA LEU A 92 4.22 2.13 9.71
C LEU A 92 3.42 3.22 10.44
N GLU A 93 2.92 4.21 9.72
CA GLU A 93 2.35 5.39 10.36
C GLU A 93 0.96 5.12 10.93
N SER A 94 0.14 4.35 10.21
CA SER A 94 -1.19 3.97 10.65
C SER A 94 -1.78 2.84 9.80
N VAL A 95 -2.71 2.10 10.42
CA VAL A 95 -3.62 1.17 9.75
C VAL A 95 -5.02 1.44 10.28
N HIS A 96 -5.93 1.82 9.39
CA HIS A 96 -7.32 2.13 9.73
C HIS A 96 -8.26 1.21 8.95
N PRO A 97 -9.23 0.55 9.61
CA PRO A 97 -10.31 -0.09 8.89
C PRO A 97 -11.20 0.98 8.24
N VAL A 98 -11.50 0.84 6.96
CA VAL A 98 -12.46 1.70 6.27
C VAL A 98 -13.85 1.17 6.62
N ASN A 99 -14.53 1.83 7.56
CA ASN A 99 -15.93 1.54 7.81
C ASN A 99 -16.74 2.12 6.65
N ASN A 100 -17.46 1.29 5.89
CA ASN A 100 -18.35 1.68 4.78
C ASN A 100 -19.56 2.57 5.18
N ASN A 101 -19.46 3.34 6.27
CA ASN A 101 -20.54 4.16 6.81
C ASN A 101 -20.35 5.67 6.67
N GLU A 102 -19.32 6.16 5.96
CA GLU A 102 -19.14 7.61 5.72
C GLU A 102 -19.44 8.04 4.27
N LEU A 103 -20.52 7.50 3.70
CA LEU A 103 -21.22 8.10 2.56
C LEU A 103 -22.62 8.54 2.97
N THR A 104 -22.72 9.35 4.02
CA THR A 104 -23.89 10.22 4.23
C THR A 104 -23.49 11.59 4.78
N SER A 105 -23.71 12.61 3.94
CA SER A 105 -24.01 14.00 4.27
C SER A 105 -22.85 14.96 4.57
N ALA A 106 -22.45 15.71 3.54
CA ALA A 106 -22.31 17.18 3.61
C ALA A 106 -22.61 17.79 2.23
#